data_AF-A0A972EHL6-F1
#
_entry.id   AF-A0A972EHL6-F1
#
_cell.length_a   1.000
_cell.length_b   1.000
_cell.length_c   1.000
_cell.angle_alpha   90.00
_cell.angle_beta   90.00
_cell.angle_gamma   90.00
#
_symmetry.space_group_name_H-M   'P 1'
#
loop_
_entity.id
_entity.type
_entity.pdbx_description
1 polymer ?
#
loop_
_entity_poly.entity_id
_entity_poly.type
_entity_poly.pdbx_seq_one_letter_code
_entity_poly.pdbx_strand_id
1 'polypeptide(L)'
;RGGSNRFIHEIDSEAVIYINGRVAAVEQLEKGQIVTAVIENGVITDIKALSDKKILEGYFFYYLQGYEQIPRVSVKDDRDEAHSFLLTDNSRVYFMGKAVHISDLNQGDVVTVTYIDDEVVKIEAEPKEKYFEGIVKAKNDKKGEYALEVLLDDKTVEIFNVDSKATLKRDKRSVDFKDIKIGDEVEIVTEYKTITSINAFSIKRTVEGYIKKMAIGQKPEPIEIIVEKYDGTAEIFELTPDTVIRVEEERAGIYDLRLNYEVELEIENDEVLWVEAYQKFQSSIYSGKVVYINVRKDVLELEAKNREEIEIYVDNETIYNDEDGYLIELRDIYVGDEIVVVAEDKGHYTTAKRVIVITRR
;
A
#
# COMPACT_ATOMS: atom_id res chain seq x y z
N ARG A 1 -14.38 -49.05 -56.25
CA ARG A 1 -14.16 -47.59 -56.45
C ARG A 1 -15.27 -46.86 -55.69
N GLY A 2 -15.07 -46.57 -54.40
CA GLY A 2 -16.04 -45.82 -53.61
C GLY A 2 -15.70 -44.34 -53.69
N GLY A 3 -16.48 -43.56 -54.44
CA GLY A 3 -16.32 -42.11 -54.49
C GLY A 3 -16.94 -41.50 -53.22
N SER A 4 -16.21 -40.62 -52.55
CA SER A 4 -16.83 -39.76 -51.52
C SER A 4 -17.75 -38.78 -52.23
N ASN A 5 -19.06 -38.88 -51.99
CA ASN A 5 -19.99 -37.87 -52.44
C ASN A 5 -19.67 -36.58 -51.68
N ARG A 6 -19.18 -35.56 -52.40
CA ARG A 6 -19.08 -34.19 -51.88
C ARG A 6 -20.40 -33.49 -52.18
N PHE A 7 -21.04 -32.99 -51.13
CA PHE A 7 -22.15 -32.06 -51.23
C PHE A 7 -21.64 -30.66 -50.89
N ILE A 8 -22.03 -29.67 -51.68
CA ILE A 8 -21.70 -28.27 -51.45
C ILE A 8 -23.03 -27.57 -51.19
N HIS A 9 -23.14 -26.92 -50.03
CA HIS A 9 -24.30 -26.15 -49.62
C HIS A 9 -23.86 -24.75 -49.24
N GLU A 10 -24.68 -23.75 -49.58
CA GLU A 10 -24.52 -22.40 -49.05
C GLU A 10 -25.01 -22.37 -47.60
N ILE A 11 -24.36 -21.55 -46.78
CA ILE A 11 -24.77 -21.31 -45.40
C ILE A 11 -25.61 -20.04 -45.41
N ASP A 12 -26.82 -20.11 -44.86
CA ASP A 12 -27.68 -18.95 -44.72
C ASP A 12 -26.99 -17.89 -43.86
N SER A 13 -27.12 -16.61 -44.22
CA SER A 13 -26.56 -15.50 -43.43
C SER A 13 -27.12 -15.42 -42.00
N GLU A 14 -28.32 -15.97 -41.77
CA GLU A 14 -28.96 -16.04 -40.46
C GLU A 14 -28.78 -17.40 -39.77
N ALA A 15 -27.94 -18.29 -40.33
CA ALA A 15 -27.76 -19.63 -39.79
C ALA A 15 -27.24 -19.60 -38.35
N VAL A 16 -27.84 -20.41 -37.48
CA VAL A 16 -27.42 -20.51 -36.08
C VAL A 16 -26.35 -21.60 -35.95
N ILE A 17 -25.16 -21.20 -35.51
CA ILE A 17 -24.01 -22.11 -35.39
C ILE A 17 -23.69 -22.32 -33.91
N TYR A 18 -23.58 -23.58 -33.51
CA TYR A 18 -23.14 -23.98 -32.18
C TYR A 18 -21.84 -24.78 -32.27
N ILE A 19 -20.82 -24.39 -31.51
CA ILE A 19 -19.62 -25.20 -31.26
C ILE A 19 -19.61 -25.58 -29.78
N ASN A 20 -19.58 -26.89 -29.47
CA ASN A 20 -19.66 -27.40 -28.08
C ASN A 20 -20.87 -26.84 -27.31
N GLY A 21 -22.01 -26.67 -27.99
CA GLY A 21 -23.26 -26.19 -27.41
C GLY A 21 -23.33 -24.68 -27.16
N ARG A 22 -22.31 -23.89 -27.55
CA ARG A 22 -22.31 -22.42 -27.46
C ARG A 22 -22.44 -21.80 -28.84
N VAL A 23 -23.17 -20.68 -28.94
CA VAL A 23 -23.30 -19.92 -30.19
C VAL A 23 -21.91 -19.48 -30.67
N ALA A 24 -21.64 -19.66 -31.95
CA ALA A 24 -20.35 -19.41 -32.59
C ALA A 24 -20.54 -18.75 -33.96
N ALA A 25 -19.47 -18.15 -34.49
CA ALA A 25 -19.44 -17.62 -35.84
C ALA A 25 -18.98 -18.69 -36.85
N VAL A 26 -19.35 -18.53 -38.13
CA VAL A 26 -19.01 -19.52 -39.18
C VAL A 26 -17.50 -19.66 -39.38
N GLU A 27 -16.75 -18.59 -39.15
CA GLU A 27 -15.29 -18.53 -39.24
C GLU A 27 -14.60 -19.37 -38.16
N GLN A 28 -15.33 -19.77 -37.12
CA GLN A 28 -14.82 -20.63 -36.05
C GLN A 28 -14.95 -22.12 -36.35
N LEU A 29 -15.64 -22.49 -37.45
CA LEU A 29 -15.67 -23.87 -37.94
C LEU A 29 -14.35 -24.21 -38.63
N GLU A 30 -13.79 -25.37 -38.27
CA GLU A 30 -12.51 -25.82 -38.81
C GLU A 30 -12.73 -26.90 -39.88
N LYS A 31 -11.91 -26.86 -40.93
CA LYS A 31 -11.97 -27.87 -41.99
C LYS A 31 -11.65 -29.26 -41.40
N GLY A 32 -12.56 -30.21 -41.60
CA GLY A 32 -12.43 -31.56 -41.05
C GLY A 32 -13.20 -31.79 -39.75
N GLN A 33 -13.74 -30.72 -39.15
CA GLN A 33 -14.62 -30.80 -38.00
C GLN A 33 -15.90 -31.58 -38.34
N ILE A 34 -16.30 -32.50 -37.46
CA ILE A 34 -17.57 -33.20 -37.59
C ILE A 34 -18.69 -32.22 -37.25
N VAL A 35 -19.58 -32.01 -38.22
CA VAL A 35 -20.74 -31.14 -38.07
C VAL A 35 -22.02 -31.91 -38.33
N THR A 36 -23.06 -31.56 -37.59
CA THR A 36 -24.45 -31.85 -37.95
C THR A 36 -25.06 -30.57 -38.49
N ALA A 37 -25.55 -30.59 -39.72
CA ALA A 37 -26.18 -29.42 -40.35
C ALA A 37 -27.67 -29.72 -40.64
N VAL A 38 -28.53 -28.73 -40.40
CA VAL A 38 -29.92 -28.74 -40.89
C VAL A 38 -29.94 -28.00 -42.21
N ILE A 39 -30.51 -28.64 -43.24
CA ILE A 39 -30.59 -28.10 -44.59
C ILE A 39 -32.06 -27.92 -44.95
N GLU A 40 -32.46 -26.68 -45.20
CA GLU A 40 -33.81 -26.33 -45.64
C GLU A 40 -33.71 -25.61 -46.99
N ASN A 41 -34.53 -26.03 -47.97
CA ASN A 41 -34.53 -25.43 -49.32
C ASN A 41 -33.15 -25.36 -50.02
N GLY A 42 -32.22 -26.23 -49.64
CA GLY A 42 -30.87 -26.30 -50.24
C GLY A 42 -29.79 -25.48 -49.55
N VAL A 43 -30.15 -24.66 -48.55
CA VAL A 43 -29.23 -23.87 -47.71
C VAL A 43 -29.14 -24.43 -46.29
N ILE A 44 -28.00 -24.23 -45.63
CA ILE A 44 -27.81 -24.64 -44.24
C ILE A 44 -28.37 -23.54 -43.31
N THR A 45 -29.31 -23.90 -42.45
CA THR A 45 -29.96 -22.99 -41.47
C THR A 45 -29.45 -23.17 -40.05
N ASP A 46 -28.93 -24.36 -39.70
CA ASP A 46 -28.34 -24.64 -38.39
C ASP A 46 -27.10 -25.51 -38.54
N ILE A 47 -26.07 -25.20 -37.76
CA ILE A 47 -24.87 -26.04 -37.64
C ILE A 47 -24.63 -26.34 -36.16
N LYS A 48 -24.48 -27.62 -35.83
CA LYS A 48 -23.95 -28.07 -34.55
C LYS A 48 -22.65 -28.79 -34.79
N ALA A 49 -21.57 -28.23 -34.28
CA ALA A 49 -20.25 -28.80 -34.35
C ALA A 49 -19.75 -29.14 -32.94
N LEU A 50 -18.98 -30.22 -32.86
CA LEU A 50 -18.18 -30.52 -31.68
C LEU A 50 -16.73 -30.13 -32.01
N SER A 51 -16.04 -29.51 -31.07
CA SER A 51 -14.61 -29.30 -31.20
C SER A 51 -13.92 -30.37 -30.36
N ASP A 52 -13.10 -31.19 -31.01
CA ASP A 52 -12.24 -32.18 -30.35
C ASP A 52 -11.01 -31.53 -29.67
N LYS A 53 -10.97 -30.19 -29.63
CA LYS A 53 -9.94 -29.43 -28.93
C LYS A 53 -10.01 -29.73 -27.44
N LYS A 54 -8.91 -30.24 -26.91
CA LYS A 54 -8.66 -30.48 -25.49
C LYS A 54 -7.61 -29.49 -25.00
N ILE A 55 -7.63 -29.25 -23.70
CA ILE A 55 -6.67 -28.40 -23.01
C ILE A 55 -5.98 -29.23 -21.94
N LEU A 56 -4.66 -29.15 -21.88
CA LEU A 56 -3.85 -29.66 -20.79
C LEU A 56 -3.04 -28.50 -20.20
N GLU A 57 -3.19 -28.28 -18.91
CA GLU A 57 -2.30 -27.40 -18.14
C GLU A 57 -1.22 -28.26 -17.48
N GLY A 58 0.01 -27.77 -17.43
CA GLY A 58 1.12 -28.51 -16.84
C GLY A 58 2.45 -27.78 -16.97
N TYR A 59 3.52 -28.56 -16.96
CA TYR A 59 4.91 -28.09 -17.00
C TYR A 59 5.62 -28.66 -18.21
N PHE A 60 6.29 -27.80 -18.98
CA PHE A 60 7.10 -28.23 -20.11
C PHE A 60 8.21 -29.18 -19.63
N PHE A 61 8.31 -30.36 -20.24
CA PHE A 61 9.29 -31.36 -19.82
C PHE A 61 10.46 -31.42 -20.80
N TYR A 62 10.20 -31.76 -22.06
CA TYR A 62 11.20 -31.73 -23.12
C TYR A 62 10.56 -31.68 -24.51
N TYR A 63 11.38 -31.31 -25.50
CA TYR A 63 11.07 -31.38 -26.92
C TYR A 63 12.02 -32.35 -27.61
N LEU A 64 11.46 -33.32 -28.34
CA LEU A 64 12.23 -34.22 -29.20
C LEU A 64 12.16 -33.74 -30.64
N GLN A 65 13.25 -33.15 -31.10
CA GLN A 65 13.43 -32.80 -32.50
C GLN A 65 13.67 -34.08 -33.29
N GLY A 66 12.68 -34.52 -34.06
CA GLY A 66 12.81 -35.72 -34.85
C GLY A 66 13.66 -35.46 -36.10
N TYR A 67 14.85 -36.08 -36.15
CA TYR A 67 15.65 -36.12 -37.39
C TYR A 67 15.01 -37.05 -38.45
N GLU A 68 14.26 -38.07 -38.02
CA GLU A 68 13.52 -39.03 -38.87
C GLU A 68 12.09 -39.33 -38.35
N GLN A 69 11.67 -38.66 -37.27
CA GLN A 69 10.35 -38.84 -36.64
C GLN A 69 9.61 -37.50 -36.60
N ILE A 70 8.28 -37.54 -36.46
CA ILE A 70 7.49 -36.32 -36.29
C ILE A 70 7.89 -35.70 -34.94
N PRO A 71 8.23 -34.40 -34.87
CA PRO A 71 8.64 -33.76 -33.63
C PRO A 71 7.57 -33.89 -32.55
N ARG A 72 8.00 -34.10 -31.30
CA ARG A 72 7.10 -34.30 -30.17
C ARG A 72 7.46 -33.39 -29.01
N VAL A 73 6.44 -32.83 -28.38
CA VAL A 73 6.55 -32.10 -27.10
C VAL A 73 6.01 -32.98 -25.99
N SER A 74 6.70 -32.99 -24.84
CA SER A 74 6.24 -33.66 -23.63
C SER A 74 5.94 -32.63 -22.54
N VAL A 75 4.77 -32.80 -21.91
CA VAL A 75 4.28 -31.95 -20.81
C VAL A 75 3.89 -32.84 -19.64
N LYS A 76 4.30 -32.46 -18.44
CA LYS A 76 3.90 -33.12 -17.19
C LYS A 76 2.71 -32.40 -16.59
N ASP A 77 1.65 -33.13 -16.22
CA ASP A 77 0.52 -32.55 -15.51
C ASP A 77 0.84 -32.35 -14.01
N ASP A 78 -0.15 -31.88 -13.25
CA ASP A 78 -0.07 -31.66 -11.81
C ASP A 78 0.15 -32.95 -10.98
N ARG A 79 -0.07 -34.12 -11.59
CA ARG A 79 0.15 -35.46 -11.00
C ARG A 79 1.48 -36.08 -11.45
N ASP A 80 2.35 -35.29 -12.09
CA ASP A 80 3.63 -35.71 -12.68
C ASP A 80 3.48 -36.74 -13.82
N GLU A 81 2.27 -36.88 -14.39
CA GLU A 81 2.01 -37.76 -15.53
C GLU A 81 2.48 -37.09 -16.82
N ALA A 82 3.32 -37.78 -17.60
CA ALA A 82 3.87 -37.25 -18.83
C ALA A 82 2.93 -37.52 -20.02
N HIS A 83 2.51 -36.45 -20.67
CA HIS A 83 1.72 -36.45 -21.89
C HIS A 83 2.61 -36.08 -23.08
N SER A 84 2.40 -36.68 -24.25
CA SER A 84 3.20 -36.42 -25.45
C SER A 84 2.31 -36.07 -26.63
N PHE A 85 2.63 -34.95 -27.27
CA PHE A 85 1.87 -34.40 -28.40
C PHE A 85 2.78 -34.24 -29.63
N LEU A 86 2.20 -34.42 -30.82
CA LEU A 86 2.81 -34.10 -32.10
C LEU A 86 2.90 -32.57 -32.26
N LEU A 87 4.08 -32.08 -32.63
CA LEU A 87 4.32 -30.69 -32.98
C LEU A 87 4.55 -30.60 -34.49
N THR A 88 3.69 -29.86 -35.17
CA THR A 88 3.69 -29.73 -36.64
C THR A 88 3.86 -28.27 -37.05
N ASP A 89 3.94 -28.00 -38.35
CA ASP A 89 4.02 -26.64 -38.88
C ASP A 89 2.76 -25.80 -38.59
N ASN A 90 1.65 -26.44 -38.20
CA ASN A 90 0.41 -25.77 -37.82
C ASN A 90 0.39 -25.35 -36.35
N SER A 91 1.29 -25.90 -35.54
CA SER A 91 1.39 -25.62 -34.11
C SER A 91 1.92 -24.22 -33.86
N ARG A 92 1.30 -23.49 -32.93
CA ARG A 92 1.73 -22.15 -32.53
C ARG A 92 2.22 -22.15 -31.09
N VAL A 93 3.43 -21.66 -30.86
CA VAL A 93 4.03 -21.59 -29.52
C VAL A 93 4.21 -20.13 -29.13
N TYR A 94 3.74 -19.78 -27.94
CA TYR A 94 3.84 -18.45 -27.37
C TYR A 94 4.51 -18.53 -26.01
N PHE A 95 5.48 -17.66 -25.75
CA PHE A 95 6.06 -17.45 -24.42
C PHE A 95 5.80 -16.01 -24.00
N MET A 96 5.13 -15.83 -22.85
CA MET A 96 4.65 -14.52 -22.38
C MET A 96 3.88 -13.75 -23.47
N GLY A 97 3.00 -14.46 -24.20
CA GLY A 97 2.17 -13.91 -25.28
C GLY A 97 2.90 -13.61 -26.60
N LYS A 98 4.22 -13.79 -26.68
CA LYS A 98 5.01 -13.57 -27.91
C LYS A 98 5.28 -14.88 -28.62
N ALA A 99 5.15 -14.90 -29.94
CA ALA A 99 5.46 -16.09 -30.73
C ALA A 99 6.96 -16.44 -30.62
N VAL A 100 7.25 -17.70 -30.30
CA VAL A 100 8.62 -18.22 -30.11
C VAL A 100 8.77 -19.62 -30.73
N HIS A 101 9.99 -20.14 -30.78
CA HIS A 101 10.21 -21.55 -31.11
C HIS A 101 10.08 -22.42 -29.86
N ILE A 102 9.67 -23.69 -30.02
CA ILE A 102 9.51 -24.61 -28.87
C ILE A 102 10.82 -24.85 -28.09
N SER A 103 11.97 -24.70 -28.76
CA SER A 103 13.29 -24.81 -28.13
C SER A 103 13.63 -23.64 -27.21
N ASP A 104 12.86 -22.56 -27.26
CA ASP A 104 13.05 -21.40 -26.40
C ASP A 104 12.40 -21.61 -25.02
N LEU A 105 11.56 -22.65 -24.87
CA LEU A 105 10.98 -23.05 -23.59
C LEU A 105 11.99 -23.82 -22.74
N ASN A 106 11.99 -23.54 -21.44
CA ASN A 106 12.82 -24.23 -20.47
C ASN A 106 12.02 -25.31 -19.74
N GLN A 107 12.71 -26.36 -19.34
CA GLN A 107 12.11 -27.40 -18.50
C GLN A 107 11.53 -26.78 -17.22
N GLY A 108 10.28 -27.10 -16.93
CA GLY A 108 9.52 -26.58 -15.79
C GLY A 108 8.66 -25.36 -16.12
N ASP A 109 8.83 -24.71 -17.28
CA ASP A 109 7.95 -23.60 -17.67
C ASP A 109 6.48 -24.04 -17.64
N VAL A 110 5.62 -23.18 -17.09
CA VAL A 110 4.19 -23.45 -17.00
C VAL A 110 3.61 -23.36 -18.40
N VAL A 111 2.89 -24.38 -18.84
CA VAL A 111 2.32 -24.44 -20.17
C VAL A 111 0.85 -24.80 -20.16
N THR A 112 0.11 -24.15 -21.05
CA THR A 112 -1.25 -24.54 -21.45
C THR A 112 -1.20 -25.02 -22.89
N VAL A 113 -1.48 -26.30 -23.10
CA VAL A 113 -1.48 -26.94 -24.42
C VAL A 113 -2.92 -27.12 -24.89
N THR A 114 -3.27 -26.48 -26.00
CA THR A 114 -4.49 -26.77 -26.75
C THR A 114 -4.15 -27.73 -27.88
N TYR A 115 -4.83 -28.87 -27.95
CA TYR A 115 -4.53 -29.94 -28.91
C TYR A 115 -5.81 -30.62 -29.44
N ILE A 116 -5.72 -31.24 -30.62
CA ILE A 116 -6.77 -32.08 -31.20
C ILE A 116 -6.17 -33.48 -31.38
N ASP A 117 -6.84 -34.51 -30.89
CA ASP A 117 -6.29 -35.87 -30.78
C ASP A 117 -4.94 -35.89 -30.05
N ASP A 118 -3.82 -35.96 -30.78
CA ASP A 118 -2.46 -35.81 -30.27
C ASP A 118 -1.67 -34.65 -30.92
N GLU A 119 -2.25 -33.87 -31.83
CA GLU A 119 -1.60 -32.74 -32.51
C GLU A 119 -1.81 -31.41 -31.77
N VAL A 120 -0.71 -30.71 -31.52
CA VAL A 120 -0.72 -29.38 -30.89
C VAL A 120 -1.29 -28.33 -31.83
N VAL A 121 -2.31 -27.61 -31.35
CA VAL A 121 -2.80 -26.39 -31.99
C VAL A 121 -2.07 -25.17 -31.45
N LYS A 122 -1.97 -25.07 -30.11
CA LYS A 122 -1.38 -23.91 -29.44
C LYS A 122 -0.70 -24.32 -28.14
N ILE A 123 0.45 -23.73 -27.85
CA ILE A 123 1.09 -23.76 -26.53
C ILE A 123 1.24 -22.32 -26.06
N GLU A 124 0.75 -22.04 -24.87
CA GLU A 124 1.02 -20.80 -24.15
C GLU A 124 1.88 -21.11 -22.95
N ALA A 125 3.03 -20.46 -22.86
CA ALA A 125 4.04 -20.73 -21.86
C ALA A 125 4.37 -19.47 -21.04
N GLU A 126 4.63 -19.69 -19.76
CA GLU A 126 5.13 -18.70 -18.82
C GLU A 126 6.33 -19.28 -18.06
N PRO A 127 7.29 -18.45 -17.65
CA PRO A 127 8.45 -18.94 -16.92
C PRO A 127 8.02 -19.59 -15.60
N LYS A 128 8.74 -20.64 -15.21
CA LYS A 128 8.58 -21.23 -13.87
C LYS A 128 8.87 -20.21 -12.76
N GLU A 129 9.82 -19.30 -12.97
CA GLU A 129 10.22 -18.28 -12.00
C GLU A 129 9.66 -16.91 -12.40
N LYS A 130 9.07 -16.19 -11.43
CA LYS A 130 8.54 -14.85 -11.64
C LYS A 130 9.11 -13.89 -10.60
N TYR A 131 9.18 -12.63 -11.00
CA TYR A 131 9.71 -11.53 -10.20
C TYR A 131 8.61 -10.51 -9.97
N PHE A 132 8.46 -10.09 -8.72
CA PHE A 132 7.47 -9.11 -8.32
C PHE A 132 8.11 -8.06 -7.41
N GLU A 133 7.65 -6.83 -7.55
CA GLU A 133 7.98 -5.72 -6.66
C GLU A 133 6.67 -5.16 -6.08
N GLY A 134 6.71 -4.71 -4.83
CA GLY A 134 5.53 -4.16 -4.18
C GLY A 134 5.72 -3.83 -2.71
N ILE A 135 4.61 -3.59 -2.02
CA ILE A 135 4.58 -3.20 -0.60
C ILE A 135 3.78 -4.23 0.20
N VAL A 136 4.33 -4.69 1.32
CA VAL A 136 3.63 -5.62 2.23
C VAL A 136 2.42 -4.93 2.86
N LYS A 137 1.23 -5.49 2.67
CA LYS A 137 -0.03 -5.00 3.27
C LYS A 137 -0.48 -5.82 4.46
N ALA A 138 -0.24 -7.12 4.43
CA ALA A 138 -0.52 -8.01 5.55
C ALA A 138 0.40 -9.22 5.53
N LYS A 139 0.49 -9.89 6.67
CA LYS A 139 1.22 -11.16 6.83
C LYS A 139 0.38 -12.18 7.58
N ASN A 140 0.55 -13.45 7.23
CA ASN A 140 0.03 -14.58 7.96
C ASN A 140 1.21 -15.45 8.42
N ASP A 141 1.31 -15.68 9.72
CA ASP A 141 2.33 -16.51 10.37
C ASP A 141 1.73 -17.65 11.19
N LYS A 142 0.44 -17.96 10.97
CA LYS A 142 -0.28 -18.96 11.76
C LYS A 142 0.20 -20.37 11.43
N LYS A 143 0.52 -21.13 12.47
CA LYS A 143 0.80 -22.59 12.41
C LYS A 143 1.94 -22.98 11.44
N GLY A 144 2.87 -22.06 11.15
CA GLY A 144 3.98 -22.30 10.23
C GLY A 144 3.61 -22.22 8.75
N GLU A 145 2.39 -21.79 8.43
CA GLU A 145 1.99 -21.40 7.07
C GLU A 145 2.27 -19.90 6.92
N TYR A 146 3.35 -19.59 6.22
CA TYR A 146 3.77 -18.22 5.97
C TYR A 146 3.18 -17.70 4.66
N ALA A 147 2.52 -16.55 4.71
CA ALA A 147 2.03 -15.88 3.52
C ALA A 147 2.10 -14.36 3.64
N LEU A 148 2.35 -13.69 2.52
CA LEU A 148 2.33 -12.23 2.40
C LEU A 148 1.21 -11.78 1.47
N GLU A 149 0.48 -10.76 1.90
CA GLU A 149 -0.38 -9.97 1.02
C GLU A 149 0.41 -8.74 0.58
N VAL A 150 0.58 -8.58 -0.73
CA VAL A 150 1.47 -7.57 -1.32
C VAL A 150 0.67 -6.73 -2.31
N LEU A 151 0.76 -5.42 -2.16
CA LEU A 151 0.30 -4.46 -3.17
C LEU A 151 1.40 -4.32 -4.22
N LEU A 152 1.15 -4.84 -5.41
CA LEU A 152 2.07 -4.76 -6.55
C LEU A 152 2.02 -3.38 -7.21
N ASP A 153 3.02 -3.09 -8.04
CA ASP A 153 3.17 -1.81 -8.73
C ASP A 153 1.99 -1.45 -9.64
N ASP A 154 1.37 -2.45 -10.28
CA ASP A 154 0.17 -2.32 -11.10
C ASP A 154 -1.12 -2.09 -10.30
N LYS A 155 -0.98 -1.91 -8.97
CA LYS A 155 -2.04 -1.69 -7.99
C LYS A 155 -2.93 -2.89 -7.72
N THR A 156 -2.55 -4.06 -8.20
CA THR A 156 -3.20 -5.32 -7.79
C THR A 156 -2.68 -5.76 -6.42
N VAL A 157 -3.51 -6.51 -5.70
CA VAL A 157 -3.14 -7.11 -4.41
C VAL A 157 -3.09 -8.61 -4.63
N GLU A 158 -1.93 -9.20 -4.36
CA GLU A 158 -1.71 -10.64 -4.47
C GLU A 158 -1.31 -11.24 -3.12
N ILE A 159 -1.72 -12.51 -2.93
CA ILE A 159 -1.35 -13.30 -1.76
C ILE A 159 -0.38 -14.38 -2.21
N PHE A 160 0.81 -14.36 -1.62
CA PHE A 160 1.87 -15.30 -1.91
C PHE A 160 2.13 -16.20 -0.70
N ASN A 161 2.19 -17.51 -0.94
CA ASN A 161 2.69 -18.45 0.07
C ASN A 161 4.23 -18.40 0.07
N VAL A 162 4.83 -18.50 1.25
CA VAL A 162 6.28 -18.49 1.42
C VAL A 162 6.78 -19.90 1.66
N ASP A 163 7.71 -20.36 0.83
CA ASP A 163 8.33 -21.66 1.03
C ASP A 163 9.05 -21.71 2.38
N SER A 164 8.94 -22.84 3.08
CA SER A 164 9.61 -23.07 4.36
C SER A 164 11.15 -22.91 4.33
N LYS A 165 11.75 -22.99 3.14
CA LYS A 165 13.18 -22.84 2.85
C LYS A 165 13.49 -21.56 2.06
N ALA A 166 12.52 -20.65 1.93
CA ALA A 166 12.72 -19.41 1.22
C ALA A 166 13.89 -18.62 1.83
N THR A 167 14.66 -17.95 0.99
CA THR A 167 15.70 -17.04 1.45
C THR A 167 15.06 -15.70 1.81
N LEU A 168 15.09 -15.34 3.09
CA LEU A 168 14.49 -14.10 3.58
C LEU A 168 15.57 -13.10 3.97
N LYS A 169 15.47 -11.89 3.42
CA LYS A 169 16.32 -10.77 3.81
C LYS A 169 15.48 -9.54 4.11
N ARG A 170 15.94 -8.73 5.07
CA ARG A 170 15.46 -7.37 5.31
C ARG A 170 16.67 -6.45 5.41
N ASP A 171 16.66 -5.35 4.66
CA ASP A 171 17.76 -4.39 4.56
C ASP A 171 19.12 -5.09 4.31
N LYS A 172 19.12 -6.05 3.37
CA LYS A 172 20.27 -6.87 2.95
C LYS A 172 20.81 -7.86 4.00
N ARG A 173 20.14 -8.06 5.13
CA ARG A 173 20.53 -9.04 6.17
C ARG A 173 19.56 -10.21 6.21
N SER A 174 20.05 -11.42 6.45
CA SER A 174 19.20 -12.59 6.65
C SER A 174 18.35 -12.43 7.91
N VAL A 175 17.06 -12.72 7.80
CA VAL A 175 16.07 -12.55 8.87
C VAL A 175 15.07 -13.70 8.90
N ASP A 176 14.26 -13.77 9.96
CA ASP A 176 13.10 -14.65 10.02
C ASP A 176 11.87 -13.98 9.36
N PHE A 177 10.86 -14.77 9.00
CA PHE A 177 9.62 -14.24 8.41
C PHE A 177 8.94 -13.18 9.29
N LYS A 178 9.00 -13.34 10.61
CA LYS A 178 8.41 -12.39 11.57
C LYS A 178 9.02 -10.98 11.48
N ASP A 179 10.27 -10.87 11.02
CA ASP A 179 11.02 -9.61 10.99
C ASP A 179 10.68 -8.77 9.75
N ILE A 180 10.04 -9.37 8.74
CA ILE A 180 9.42 -8.62 7.63
C ILE A 180 8.19 -7.89 8.20
N LYS A 181 8.15 -6.58 7.97
CA LYS A 181 7.13 -5.69 8.51
C LYS A 181 6.09 -5.32 7.45
N ILE A 182 4.90 -4.99 7.93
CA ILE A 182 3.90 -4.31 7.10
C ILE A 182 4.49 -2.96 6.68
N GLY A 183 4.24 -2.59 5.42
CA GLY A 183 4.78 -1.39 4.79
C GLY A 183 6.23 -1.50 4.31
N ASP A 184 6.94 -2.62 4.53
CA ASP A 184 8.21 -2.86 3.86
C ASP A 184 7.97 -2.93 2.33
N GLU A 185 8.88 -2.33 1.56
CA GLU A 185 9.01 -2.58 0.13
C GLU A 185 9.70 -3.93 -0.10
N VAL A 186 9.24 -4.73 -1.05
CA VAL A 186 9.71 -6.10 -1.25
C VAL A 186 10.03 -6.40 -2.70
N GLU A 187 11.20 -7.00 -2.92
CA GLU A 187 11.54 -7.73 -4.14
C GLU A 187 11.28 -9.22 -3.89
N ILE A 188 10.42 -9.83 -4.69
CA ILE A 188 9.96 -11.20 -4.51
C ILE A 188 10.34 -12.04 -5.73
N VAL A 189 10.91 -13.21 -5.48
CA VAL A 189 11.07 -14.27 -6.48
C VAL A 189 10.16 -15.43 -6.11
N THR A 190 9.29 -15.82 -7.03
CA THR A 190 8.49 -17.04 -6.89
C THR A 190 9.02 -18.11 -7.82
N GLU A 191 8.88 -19.36 -7.39
CA GLU A 191 8.78 -20.49 -8.30
C GLU A 191 7.31 -20.91 -8.33
N TYR A 192 6.70 -20.82 -9.51
CA TYR A 192 5.28 -20.88 -9.75
C TYR A 192 4.54 -19.80 -8.93
N LYS A 193 3.81 -20.19 -7.87
CA LYS A 193 3.06 -19.28 -6.98
C LYS A 193 3.60 -19.28 -5.55
N THR A 194 4.75 -19.89 -5.32
CA THR A 194 5.37 -19.98 -3.99
C THR A 194 6.66 -19.18 -3.98
N ILE A 195 6.80 -18.31 -2.99
CA ILE A 195 7.99 -17.49 -2.82
C ILE A 195 9.17 -18.36 -2.42
N THR A 196 10.27 -18.22 -3.15
CA THR A 196 11.56 -18.85 -2.87
C THR A 196 12.60 -17.84 -2.36
N SER A 197 12.40 -16.55 -2.60
CA SER A 197 13.25 -15.48 -2.08
C SER A 197 12.47 -14.18 -1.86
N ILE A 198 12.74 -13.49 -0.76
CA ILE A 198 12.25 -12.13 -0.47
C ILE A 198 13.43 -11.27 -0.03
N ASN A 199 13.49 -10.06 -0.56
CA ASN A 199 14.33 -8.99 -0.05
C ASN A 199 13.44 -7.79 0.31
N ALA A 200 13.24 -7.59 1.60
CA ALA A 200 12.44 -6.50 2.16
C ALA A 200 13.31 -5.28 2.49
N PHE A 201 12.75 -4.09 2.35
CA PHE A 201 13.41 -2.83 2.63
C PHE A 201 12.51 -1.94 3.46
N SER A 202 13.08 -1.40 4.54
CA SER A 202 12.38 -0.43 5.37
C SER A 202 12.31 0.93 4.65
N ILE A 203 11.12 1.53 4.63
CA ILE A 203 10.92 2.88 4.11
C ILE A 203 10.96 3.84 5.30
N LYS A 204 11.90 4.79 5.29
CA LYS A 204 12.02 5.79 6.35
C LYS A 204 11.59 7.16 5.86
N ARG A 205 10.87 7.89 6.70
CA ARG A 205 10.51 9.28 6.44
C ARG A 205 10.44 10.09 7.72
N THR A 206 10.61 11.39 7.56
CA THR A 206 10.43 12.38 8.63
C THR A 206 9.17 13.20 8.36
N VAL A 207 8.40 13.49 9.41
CA VAL A 207 7.27 14.42 9.33
C VAL A 207 7.44 15.49 10.39
N GLU A 208 7.39 16.75 9.95
CA GLU A 208 7.43 17.92 10.82
C GLU A 208 6.09 18.64 10.81
N GLY A 209 5.70 19.21 11.95
CA GLY A 209 4.47 19.99 12.06
C GLY A 209 4.04 20.23 13.50
N TYR A 210 2.75 20.46 13.72
CA TYR A 210 2.18 20.74 15.03
C TYR A 210 1.14 19.71 15.45
N ILE A 211 1.17 19.29 16.72
CA ILE A 211 0.12 18.42 17.27
C ILE A 211 -1.20 19.20 17.33
N LYS A 212 -2.14 18.89 16.44
CA LYS A 212 -3.45 19.54 16.34
C LYS A 212 -4.52 18.86 17.19
N LYS A 213 -4.45 17.54 17.30
CA LYS A 213 -5.36 16.72 18.11
C LYS A 213 -4.63 15.51 18.68
N MET A 214 -5.12 15.02 19.81
CA MET A 214 -4.68 13.78 20.43
C MET A 214 -5.90 12.98 20.87
N ALA A 215 -5.91 11.68 20.59
CA ALA A 215 -6.87 10.73 21.13
C ALA A 215 -6.12 9.71 21.99
N ILE A 216 -6.49 9.62 23.26
CA ILE A 216 -5.83 8.74 24.22
C ILE A 216 -6.66 7.46 24.34
N GLY A 217 -6.11 6.35 23.85
CA GLY A 217 -6.67 5.02 24.07
C GLY A 217 -6.63 4.62 25.56
N GLN A 218 -7.57 3.79 26.00
CA GLN A 218 -7.48 3.20 27.35
C GLN A 218 -6.42 2.08 27.31
N LYS A 219 -5.48 2.08 28.27
CA LYS A 219 -4.40 1.06 28.35
C LYS A 219 -4.92 -0.36 28.04
N PRO A 220 -4.27 -1.12 27.14
CA PRO A 220 -2.96 -0.88 26.50
C PRO A 220 -3.05 -0.19 25.12
N GLU A 221 -4.17 0.45 24.77
CA GLU A 221 -4.35 1.03 23.43
C GLU A 221 -3.35 2.17 23.13
N PRO A 222 -2.94 2.29 21.86
CA PRO A 222 -2.02 3.33 21.41
C PRO A 222 -2.64 4.73 21.52
N ILE A 223 -1.79 5.75 21.40
CA ILE A 223 -2.23 7.16 21.37
C ILE A 223 -2.15 7.63 19.93
N GLU A 224 -3.28 8.10 19.40
CA GLU A 224 -3.32 8.72 18.07
C GLU A 224 -3.05 10.22 18.21
N ILE A 225 -2.10 10.73 17.42
CA ILE A 225 -1.88 12.17 17.25
C ILE A 225 -2.22 12.58 15.82
N ILE A 226 -2.78 13.78 15.66
CA ILE A 226 -2.95 14.40 14.35
C ILE A 226 -1.93 15.52 14.26
N VAL A 227 -1.00 15.42 13.32
CA VAL A 227 0.01 16.46 13.06
C VAL A 227 -0.40 17.27 11.84
N GLU A 228 -0.52 18.58 12.02
CA GLU A 228 -0.67 19.54 10.93
C GLU A 228 0.73 19.96 10.45
N LYS A 229 1.06 19.61 9.22
CA LYS A 229 2.33 19.96 8.56
C LYS A 229 2.34 21.44 8.20
N TYR A 230 3.52 21.97 7.91
CA TYR A 230 3.69 23.38 7.54
C TYR A 230 2.97 23.80 6.25
N ASP A 231 2.62 22.85 5.38
CA ASP A 231 1.82 23.09 4.17
C ASP A 231 0.29 23.15 4.45
N GLY A 232 -0.12 22.97 5.71
CA GLY A 232 -1.51 22.96 6.16
C GLY A 232 -2.22 21.62 6.00
N THR A 233 -1.55 20.58 5.48
CA THR A 233 -2.09 19.23 5.45
C THR A 233 -1.99 18.57 6.83
N ALA A 234 -2.87 17.65 7.14
CA ALA A 234 -2.87 16.94 8.41
C ALA A 234 -2.79 15.42 8.19
N GLU A 235 -2.01 14.75 9.03
CA GLU A 235 -1.81 13.31 8.99
C GLU A 235 -1.96 12.71 10.40
N ILE A 236 -2.50 11.48 10.46
CA ILE A 236 -2.75 10.75 11.70
C ILE A 236 -1.59 9.78 11.94
N PHE A 237 -1.09 9.75 13.17
CA PHE A 237 -0.01 8.86 13.58
C PHE A 237 -0.37 8.13 14.85
N GLU A 238 0.01 6.86 14.92
CA GLU A 238 -0.14 6.02 16.09
C GLU A 238 1.18 5.97 16.88
N LEU A 239 1.12 6.33 18.16
CA LEU A 239 2.24 6.23 19.10
C LEU A 239 2.02 5.01 19.99
N THR A 240 3.02 4.13 20.01
CA THR A 240 3.02 2.90 20.83
C THR A 240 3.90 3.09 22.07
N PRO A 241 3.84 2.19 23.07
CA PRO A 241 4.76 2.23 24.20
C PRO A 241 6.25 2.10 23.83
N ASP A 242 6.55 1.59 22.64
CA ASP A 242 7.91 1.44 22.13
C ASP A 242 8.42 2.69 21.40
N THR A 243 7.54 3.64 21.09
CA THR A 243 7.92 4.93 20.49
C THR A 243 8.78 5.73 21.47
N VAL A 244 9.96 6.16 21.04
CA VAL A 244 10.87 6.99 21.84
C VAL A 244 10.43 8.45 21.74
N ILE A 245 10.14 9.07 22.87
CA ILE A 245 9.65 10.45 22.92
C ILE A 245 10.62 11.33 23.69
N ARG A 246 10.87 12.52 23.15
CA ARG A 246 11.56 13.61 23.83
C ARG A 246 10.74 14.88 23.76
N VAL A 247 10.84 15.68 24.82
CA VAL A 247 10.29 17.03 24.91
C VAL A 247 11.42 17.93 25.32
N GLU A 248 11.74 18.94 24.52
CA GLU A 248 12.89 19.83 24.75
C GLU A 248 14.21 19.06 24.93
N GLU A 249 14.48 18.08 24.06
CA GLU A 249 15.66 17.20 24.10
C GLU A 249 15.74 16.23 25.30
N GLU A 250 14.80 16.31 26.24
CA GLU A 250 14.74 15.44 27.42
C GLU A 250 13.83 14.24 27.18
N ARG A 251 14.21 13.06 27.71
CA ARG A 251 13.39 11.85 27.61
C ARG A 251 12.04 12.06 28.29
N ALA A 252 10.97 11.84 27.54
CA ALA A 252 9.60 12.02 27.99
C ALA A 252 8.74 10.78 27.69
N GLY A 253 7.50 10.79 28.17
CA GLY A 253 6.47 9.82 27.83
C GLY A 253 5.37 10.43 26.98
N ILE A 254 4.48 9.58 26.47
CA ILE A 254 3.37 10.05 25.62
C ILE A 254 2.46 11.05 26.36
N TYR A 255 2.35 10.92 27.68
CA TYR A 255 1.56 11.83 28.53
C TYR A 255 2.20 13.21 28.74
N ASP A 256 3.41 13.45 28.23
CA ASP A 256 4.08 14.75 28.31
C ASP A 256 3.86 15.59 27.04
N LEU A 257 3.40 14.96 25.96
CA LEU A 257 2.99 15.65 24.74
C LEU A 257 1.74 16.50 24.97
N ARG A 258 1.66 17.67 24.32
CA ARG A 258 0.52 18.59 24.40
C ARG A 258 0.12 19.08 23.03
N LEU A 259 -1.11 19.57 22.92
CA LEU A 259 -1.57 20.29 21.74
C LEU A 259 -0.64 21.48 21.45
N ASN A 260 -0.49 21.80 20.17
CA ASN A 260 0.35 22.87 19.63
C ASN A 260 1.86 22.70 19.81
N TYR A 261 2.34 21.60 20.40
CA TYR A 261 3.78 21.29 20.33
C TYR A 261 4.18 21.13 18.87
N GLU A 262 5.31 21.75 18.52
CA GLU A 262 6.01 21.47 17.27
C GLU A 262 6.68 20.12 17.41
N VAL A 263 6.55 19.26 16.41
CA VAL A 263 7.06 17.90 16.46
C VAL A 263 7.81 17.53 15.20
N GLU A 264 8.86 16.75 15.38
CA GLU A 264 9.55 16.00 14.34
C GLU A 264 9.37 14.51 14.62
N LEU A 265 8.75 13.79 13.68
CA LEU A 265 8.48 12.36 13.77
C LEU A 265 9.43 11.61 12.84
N GLU A 266 10.19 10.63 13.35
CA GLU A 266 10.85 9.63 12.52
C GLU A 266 9.97 8.38 12.40
N ILE A 267 9.63 8.03 11.16
CA ILE A 267 8.71 6.94 10.85
C ILE A 267 9.45 5.89 10.03
N GLU A 268 9.28 4.63 10.41
CA GLU A 268 9.70 3.47 9.63
C GLU A 268 8.44 2.72 9.16
N ASN A 269 8.24 2.67 7.85
CA ASN A 269 7.04 2.22 7.17
C ASN A 269 5.83 3.05 7.63
N ASP A 270 5.03 2.49 8.53
CA ASP A 270 3.85 3.12 9.15
C ASP A 270 4.01 3.24 10.68
N GLU A 271 5.15 2.85 11.25
CA GLU A 271 5.42 2.89 12.69
C GLU A 271 6.22 4.15 13.07
N VAL A 272 5.70 4.94 14.01
CA VAL A 272 6.45 6.06 14.58
C VAL A 272 7.50 5.53 15.56
N LEU A 273 8.78 5.67 15.19
CA LEU A 273 9.89 5.23 16.02
C LEU A 273 10.30 6.29 17.04
N TRP A 274 10.28 7.56 16.62
CA TRP A 274 10.79 8.67 17.43
C TRP A 274 9.94 9.93 17.26
N VAL A 275 9.81 10.68 18.35
CA VAL A 275 9.18 11.99 18.42
C VAL A 275 10.09 12.94 19.19
N GLU A 276 10.54 14.01 18.54
CA GLU A 276 10.96 15.22 19.26
C GLU A 276 9.79 16.16 19.34
N ALA A 277 9.64 16.83 20.48
CA ALA A 277 8.62 17.84 20.65
C ALA A 277 9.20 19.10 21.30
N TYR A 278 8.85 20.24 20.73
CA TYR A 278 9.21 21.55 21.23
C TYR A 278 7.96 22.34 21.57
N GLN A 279 7.99 23.04 22.70
CA GLN A 279 6.94 23.96 23.09
C GLN A 279 6.91 25.11 22.10
N LYS A 280 5.77 25.28 21.44
CA LYS A 280 5.54 26.44 20.59
C LYS A 280 5.24 27.65 21.47
N PHE A 281 6.18 28.59 21.54
CA PHE A 281 5.92 29.89 22.13
C PHE A 281 5.22 30.78 21.11
N GLN A 282 3.93 31.07 21.32
CA GLN A 282 3.25 32.10 20.55
C GLN A 282 3.28 33.41 21.31
N SER A 283 4.03 34.39 20.80
CA SER A 283 4.00 35.74 21.35
C SER A 283 2.63 36.36 21.07
N SER A 284 1.94 36.75 22.14
CA SER A 284 0.62 37.35 22.12
C SER A 284 0.67 38.73 22.79
N ILE A 285 -0.11 39.68 22.27
CA ILE A 285 -0.22 41.02 22.84
C ILE A 285 -1.64 41.22 23.36
N TYR A 286 -1.76 41.45 24.66
CA TYR A 286 -3.01 41.76 25.33
C TYR A 286 -3.04 43.23 25.71
N SER A 287 -4.21 43.86 25.63
CA SER A 287 -4.41 45.24 26.09
C SER A 287 -5.76 45.36 26.77
N GLY A 288 -5.79 45.97 27.95
CA GLY A 288 -6.99 46.03 28.76
C GLY A 288 -6.78 46.65 30.13
N LYS A 289 -7.84 46.63 30.93
CA LYS A 289 -7.85 47.19 32.28
C LYS A 289 -7.58 46.09 33.31
N VAL A 290 -6.71 46.36 34.27
CA VAL A 290 -6.43 45.44 35.38
C VAL A 290 -7.65 45.34 36.28
N VAL A 291 -8.24 44.15 36.39
CA VAL A 291 -9.41 43.88 37.26
C VAL A 291 -9.03 43.13 38.53
N TYR A 292 -7.94 42.38 38.50
CA TYR A 292 -7.41 41.67 39.67
C TYR A 292 -5.89 41.58 39.62
N ILE A 293 -5.27 41.59 40.81
CA ILE A 293 -3.81 41.42 40.97
C ILE A 293 -3.52 40.68 42.27
N ASN A 294 -2.61 39.71 42.21
CA ASN A 294 -2.13 38.99 43.37
C ASN A 294 -0.60 38.86 43.34
N VAL A 295 0.06 39.80 43.99
CA VAL A 295 1.53 39.87 44.07
C VAL A 295 2.15 38.65 44.76
N ARG A 296 1.40 37.91 45.60
CA ARG A 296 1.95 36.69 46.24
C ARG A 296 1.85 35.45 45.37
N LYS A 297 0.96 35.47 44.37
CA LYS A 297 0.77 34.38 43.42
C LYS A 297 1.36 34.69 42.06
N ASP A 298 1.94 35.88 41.89
CA ASP A 298 2.47 36.39 40.62
C ASP A 298 1.45 36.28 39.48
N VAL A 299 0.23 36.76 39.75
CA VAL A 299 -0.89 36.74 38.79
C VAL A 299 -1.55 38.12 38.68
N LEU A 300 -1.92 38.48 37.46
CA LEU A 300 -2.80 39.62 37.14
C LEU A 300 -3.92 39.17 36.19
N GLU A 301 -5.09 39.77 36.31
CA GLU A 301 -6.20 39.55 35.37
C GLU A 301 -6.56 40.86 34.66
N LEU A 302 -6.81 40.74 33.36
CA LEU A 302 -7.16 41.85 32.48
C LEU A 302 -8.56 41.68 31.91
N GLU A 303 -9.37 42.72 32.02
CA GLU A 303 -10.55 42.86 31.16
C GLU A 303 -10.08 43.42 29.81
N ALA A 304 -9.97 42.52 28.82
CA ALA A 304 -9.63 42.89 27.46
C ALA A 304 -10.78 43.66 26.79
N LYS A 305 -10.50 44.40 25.70
CA LYS A 305 -11.48 45.27 25.02
C LYS A 305 -12.75 44.53 24.52
N ASN A 306 -12.71 43.20 24.41
CA ASN A 306 -13.83 42.33 24.06
C ASN A 306 -14.65 41.85 25.28
N ARG A 307 -14.36 42.32 26.51
CA ARG A 307 -14.97 41.91 27.80
C ARG A 307 -14.68 40.46 28.22
N GLU A 308 -13.61 39.87 27.72
CA GLU A 308 -13.07 38.62 28.29
C GLU A 308 -12.06 38.97 29.39
N GLU A 309 -12.19 38.31 30.54
CA GLU A 309 -11.19 38.34 31.61
C GLU A 309 -10.09 37.33 31.28
N ILE A 310 -8.86 37.81 31.17
CA ILE A 310 -7.69 36.99 30.83
C ILE A 310 -6.75 36.97 32.03
N GLU A 311 -6.50 35.77 32.57
CA GLU A 311 -5.51 35.54 33.63
C GLU A 311 -4.11 35.46 33.01
N ILE A 312 -3.17 36.23 33.56
CA ILE A 312 -1.78 36.31 33.12
C ILE A 312 -0.88 36.07 34.34
N TYR A 313 0.00 35.09 34.19
CA TYR A 313 1.07 34.82 35.14
C TYR A 313 2.27 35.71 34.85
N VAL A 314 2.99 36.10 35.88
CA VAL A 314 4.25 36.82 35.77
C VAL A 314 5.34 36.10 36.55
N ASP A 315 6.59 36.41 36.25
CA ASP A 315 7.75 35.77 36.88
C ASP A 315 8.87 36.81 37.11
N ASN A 316 10.03 36.33 37.57
CA ASN A 316 11.21 37.14 37.84
C ASN A 316 11.90 37.68 36.57
N GLU A 317 11.54 37.19 35.39
CA GLU A 317 12.04 37.66 34.09
C GLU A 317 11.11 38.71 33.46
N THR A 318 9.90 38.85 33.98
CA THR A 318 8.91 39.82 33.49
C THR A 318 9.41 41.24 33.69
N ILE A 319 9.45 42.03 32.62
CA ILE A 319 9.86 43.43 32.65
C ILE A 319 8.62 44.32 32.77
N TYR A 320 8.61 45.24 33.73
CA TYR A 320 7.51 46.19 33.92
C TYR A 320 7.96 47.61 33.61
N ASN A 321 7.15 48.34 32.86
CA ASN A 321 7.36 49.75 32.58
C ASN A 321 6.12 50.58 32.94
N ASP A 322 6.37 51.80 33.42
CA ASP A 322 5.33 52.82 33.50
C ASP A 322 5.08 53.50 32.14
N GLU A 323 4.16 54.47 32.13
CA GLU A 323 3.77 55.24 30.96
C GLU A 323 4.91 56.06 30.32
N ASP A 324 5.94 56.40 31.10
CA ASP A 324 7.12 57.16 30.68
C ASP A 324 8.29 56.24 30.27
N GLY A 325 8.12 54.92 30.43
CA GLY A 325 9.13 53.91 30.10
C GLY A 325 10.13 53.62 31.21
N TYR A 326 9.95 54.15 32.42
CA TYR A 326 10.76 53.79 33.58
C TYR A 326 10.43 52.38 34.06
N LEU A 327 11.43 51.70 34.62
CA LEU A 327 11.24 50.38 35.22
C LEU A 327 10.45 50.50 36.53
N ILE A 328 9.42 49.68 36.67
CA ILE A 328 8.61 49.55 37.88
C ILE A 328 8.56 48.07 38.30
N GLU A 329 7.79 47.76 39.33
CA GLU A 329 7.53 46.39 39.76
C GLU A 329 6.03 46.05 39.72
N LEU A 330 5.69 44.77 39.79
CA LEU A 330 4.29 44.31 39.83
C LEU A 330 3.47 45.00 40.94
N ARG A 331 4.09 45.27 42.10
CA ARG A 331 3.46 45.95 43.25
C ARG A 331 3.05 47.40 42.96
N ASP A 332 3.60 47.99 41.91
CA ASP A 332 3.32 49.35 41.49
C ASP A 332 2.16 49.41 40.49
N ILE A 333 1.62 48.26 40.05
CA ILE A 333 0.44 48.16 39.19
C ILE A 333 -0.78 47.94 40.07
N TYR A 334 -1.87 48.67 39.78
CA TYR A 334 -3.10 48.60 40.56
C TYR A 334 -4.31 48.19 39.74
N VAL A 335 -5.28 47.56 40.42
CA VAL A 335 -6.63 47.39 39.87
C VAL A 335 -7.16 48.76 39.44
N GLY A 336 -7.53 48.85 38.17
CA GLY A 336 -7.95 50.08 37.51
C GLY A 336 -7.01 50.58 36.42
N ASP A 337 -5.71 50.23 36.48
CA ASP A 337 -4.72 50.68 35.50
C ASP A 337 -4.99 50.04 34.12
N GLU A 338 -4.76 50.79 33.05
CA GLU A 338 -4.78 50.27 31.68
C GLU A 338 -3.37 49.85 31.29
N ILE A 339 -3.19 48.61 30.85
CA ILE A 339 -1.88 48.04 30.52
C ILE A 339 -1.87 47.35 29.16
N VAL A 340 -0.68 47.25 28.58
CA VAL A 340 -0.38 46.36 27.45
C VAL A 340 0.59 45.28 27.94
N VAL A 341 0.27 44.03 27.64
CA VAL A 341 1.10 42.87 28.00
C VAL A 341 1.58 42.17 26.75
N VAL A 342 2.90 42.07 26.59
CA VAL A 342 3.53 41.13 25.67
C VAL A 342 3.75 39.85 26.45
N ALA A 343 3.11 38.76 26.02
CA ALA A 343 3.12 37.49 26.71
C ALA A 343 3.45 36.34 25.77
N GLU A 344 3.84 35.22 26.36
CA GLU A 344 3.92 33.93 25.70
C GLU A 344 2.70 33.11 26.10
N ASP A 345 1.92 32.71 25.11
CA ASP A 345 0.84 31.75 25.30
C ASP A 345 1.41 30.33 25.19
N LYS A 346 1.27 29.57 26.28
CA LYS A 346 1.71 28.16 26.39
C LYS A 346 0.53 27.19 26.26
N GLY A 347 -0.63 27.66 25.77
CA GLY A 347 -1.85 26.89 25.53
C GLY A 347 -2.73 26.67 26.76
N HIS A 348 -2.14 26.42 27.94
CA HIS A 348 -2.89 26.24 29.19
C HIS A 348 -2.82 27.44 30.13
N TYR A 349 -1.77 28.26 30.02
CA TYR A 349 -1.57 29.48 30.78
C TYR A 349 -0.75 30.46 29.95
N THR A 350 -0.91 31.76 30.25
CA THR A 350 -0.20 32.85 29.58
C THR A 350 0.80 33.46 30.56
N THR A 351 2.07 33.59 30.14
CA THR A 351 3.12 34.22 30.96
C THR A 351 3.56 35.53 30.34
N ALA A 352 3.53 36.63 31.10
CA ALA A 352 4.01 37.91 30.62
C ALA A 352 5.53 37.90 30.44
N LYS A 353 6.01 38.48 29.34
CA LYS A 353 7.42 38.87 29.18
C LYS A 353 7.62 40.35 29.44
N ARG A 354 6.63 41.16 29.08
CA ARG A 354 6.65 42.60 29.35
C ARG A 354 5.26 43.13 29.66
N VAL A 355 5.18 43.98 30.66
CA VAL A 355 3.98 44.70 31.06
C VAL A 355 4.27 46.20 30.97
N ILE A 356 3.43 46.95 30.28
CA ILE A 356 3.56 48.40 30.12
C ILE A 356 2.28 49.05 30.61
N VAL A 357 2.38 49.92 31.61
CA VAL A 357 1.26 50.76 32.05
C VAL A 357 1.06 51.87 31.04
N ILE A 358 -0.15 51.98 30.51
CA ILE A 358 -0.53 53.00 29.53
C ILE A 358 -1.23 54.17 30.23
N THR A 359 -2.05 53.88 31.24
CA THR A 359 -2.77 54.90 31.99
C THR A 359 -2.99 54.44 33.42
N ARG A 360 -2.65 55.32 34.36
CA ARG A 360 -2.87 55.15 35.80
C ARG A 360 -4.32 55.47 36.16
N ARG A 361 -4.88 54.72 37.10
CA ARG A 361 -6.23 54.96 37.66
C ARG A 361 -6.41 56.30 38.36
#